data_AF-A0A7X9EF78-F1
#
_entry.id   AF-A0A7X9EF78-F1
#
_cell.length_a   1.000
_cell.length_b   1.000
_cell.length_c   1.000
_cell.angle_alpha   90.00
_cell.angle_beta   90.00
_cell.angle_gamma   90.00
#
_symmetry.space_group_name_H-M   'P 1'
#
loop_
_entity.id
_entity.type
_entity.pdbx_description
1 polymer ?
#
loop_
_entity_poly.entity_id
_entity_poly.type
_entity_poly.pdbx_seq_one_letter_code
_entity_poly.pdbx_strand_id
1 'polypeptide(L)'
;MRKIFVCLFLLVFALNCFSFTTVILVDTSRSVPKEQFAAAKSKIASLSSDLVRNGSVTVVSFNDEPQFEGKNLTDAGLVRSKIEAIEQGGKFTLLYDALVKALQHIEDSKEKGIILLVSDGKDENSATVIEDAARKAESLQVPVLTIGIGSEDKSLRRLPLLTKGEYLGNIGAFSPNEVYSFVEKVKAKEMEEKAKEEAAKPKEVLPPPPPPVKEESGGAFVYFLWIALILLAAAVAVLVIYFVIKNKKQEERVCENCGKPLAIWETECPNCFLKKLSDTKPGVTVPEIKSEPQIDIDPELFKKNPTSEDLDSTMVIEEIPVLLQLRGNQPPKMFQVSKDNPITIGRDKINNISIDDKTLSAQHFRIVPKDGQWFVLDLNSTNGTFVDGERIRYREIKHGSQIHAGQNQFIFRIEQKRLS
;
A
#
# COMPACT_ATOMS: atom_id res chain seq x y z
N MET A 1 21.85 -19.76 46.43
CA MET A 1 20.51 -19.16 46.25
C MET A 1 20.52 -17.82 45.49
N ARG A 2 21.43 -16.87 45.77
CA ARG A 2 21.52 -15.59 45.02
C ARG A 2 21.80 -15.70 43.51
N LYS A 3 22.58 -16.68 43.05
CA LYS A 3 22.88 -16.88 41.61
C LYS A 3 21.70 -17.42 40.79
N ILE A 4 20.78 -18.16 41.42
CA ILE A 4 19.58 -18.70 40.76
C ILE A 4 18.53 -17.59 40.59
N PHE A 5 18.42 -16.70 41.57
CA PHE A 5 17.50 -15.56 41.52
C PHE A 5 17.87 -14.54 40.45
N VAL A 6 19.17 -14.28 40.22
CA VAL A 6 19.65 -13.34 39.19
C VAL A 6 19.45 -13.91 37.77
N CYS A 7 19.66 -15.21 37.56
CA CYS A 7 19.34 -15.84 36.28
C CYS A 7 17.82 -15.89 36.01
N LEU A 8 16.99 -16.13 37.02
CA LEU A 8 15.53 -16.11 36.86
C LEU A 8 15.02 -14.69 36.59
N PHE A 9 15.62 -13.67 37.21
CA PHE A 9 15.24 -12.26 37.00
C PHE A 9 15.67 -11.72 35.62
N LEU A 10 16.81 -12.18 35.08
CA LEU A 10 17.23 -11.89 33.70
C LEU A 10 16.35 -12.60 32.66
N LEU A 11 15.84 -13.80 32.97
CA LEU A 11 14.88 -14.53 32.11
C LEU A 11 13.50 -13.86 32.10
N VAL A 12 13.08 -13.28 33.22
CA VAL A 12 11.80 -12.53 33.34
C VAL A 12 11.89 -11.13 32.71
N PHE A 13 13.07 -10.48 32.68
CA PHE A 13 13.28 -9.22 31.96
C PHE A 13 13.49 -9.39 30.45
N ALA A 14 14.05 -10.52 30.00
CA ALA A 14 14.19 -10.85 28.58
C ALA A 14 12.84 -11.13 27.87
N LEU A 15 11.77 -11.39 28.63
CA LEU A 15 10.42 -11.59 28.10
C LEU A 15 9.70 -10.27 27.72
N ASN A 16 10.25 -9.10 28.08
CA ASN A 16 9.60 -7.80 27.90
C ASN A 16 10.30 -6.90 26.87
N CYS A 17 10.48 -7.36 25.62
CA CYS A 17 10.66 -6.45 24.46
C CYS A 17 10.61 -7.17 23.10
N PHE A 18 9.68 -8.10 22.89
CA PHE A 18 9.43 -8.64 21.55
C PHE A 18 8.09 -8.12 21.04
N SER A 19 8.14 -6.99 20.33
CA SER A 19 6.99 -6.44 19.63
C SER A 19 6.78 -7.20 18.33
N PHE A 20 5.67 -7.93 18.27
CA PHE A 20 5.24 -8.67 17.10
C PHE A 20 3.90 -8.13 16.63
N THR A 21 3.76 -7.91 15.33
CA THR A 21 2.53 -7.40 14.73
C THR A 21 1.98 -8.37 13.69
N THR A 22 0.65 -8.52 13.67
CA THR A 22 -0.06 -9.21 12.59
C THR A 22 -0.89 -8.19 11.83
N VAL A 23 -0.62 -8.04 10.54
CA VAL A 23 -1.45 -7.18 9.68
C VAL A 23 -2.42 -8.05 8.90
N ILE A 24 -3.72 -7.81 9.08
CA ILE A 24 -4.79 -8.49 8.36
C ILE A 24 -5.21 -7.60 7.20
N LEU A 25 -5.03 -8.08 5.97
CA LEU A 25 -5.51 -7.46 4.74
C LEU A 25 -6.78 -8.16 4.28
N VAL A 26 -7.89 -7.42 4.22
CA VAL A 26 -9.19 -7.95 3.81
C VAL A 26 -9.62 -7.28 2.50
N ASP A 27 -9.80 -8.10 1.47
CA ASP A 27 -10.34 -7.66 0.19
C ASP A 27 -11.83 -7.35 0.32
N THR A 28 -12.16 -6.09 0.07
CA THR A 28 -13.55 -5.58 0.13
C THR A 28 -14.13 -5.31 -1.26
N SER A 29 -13.43 -5.72 -2.31
CA SER A 29 -13.87 -5.50 -3.68
C SER A 29 -15.16 -6.25 -4.00
N ARG A 30 -15.85 -5.76 -5.04
CA ARG A 30 -17.11 -6.36 -5.53
C ARG A 30 -16.89 -7.62 -6.36
N SER A 31 -15.65 -7.99 -6.68
CA SER A 31 -15.35 -9.25 -7.37
C SER A 31 -15.60 -10.47 -6.47
N VAL A 32 -15.58 -10.26 -5.15
CA VAL A 32 -15.82 -11.28 -4.13
C VAL A 32 -17.32 -11.49 -3.88
N PRO A 33 -17.85 -12.72 -3.98
CA PRO A 33 -19.26 -13.00 -3.67
C PRO A 33 -19.64 -12.63 -2.22
N LYS A 34 -20.78 -11.95 -2.04
CA LYS A 34 -21.25 -11.45 -0.72
C LYS A 34 -21.30 -12.51 0.37
N GLU A 35 -21.77 -13.71 0.05
CA GLU A 35 -21.86 -14.83 0.99
C GLU A 35 -20.48 -15.27 1.48
N GLN A 36 -19.52 -15.36 0.56
CA GLN A 36 -18.16 -15.78 0.88
C GLN A 36 -17.40 -14.69 1.63
N PHE A 37 -17.65 -13.42 1.34
CA PHE A 37 -17.13 -12.30 2.11
C PHE A 37 -17.69 -12.28 3.54
N ALA A 38 -18.98 -12.53 3.73
CA ALA A 38 -19.57 -12.65 5.06
C ALA A 38 -18.96 -13.84 5.84
N ALA A 39 -18.77 -14.98 5.18
CA ALA A 39 -18.09 -16.13 5.76
C ALA A 39 -16.63 -15.81 6.12
N ALA A 40 -15.91 -15.08 5.25
CA ALA A 40 -14.56 -14.62 5.50
C ALA A 40 -14.49 -13.72 6.74
N LYS A 41 -15.36 -12.71 6.84
CA LYS A 41 -15.45 -11.84 8.03
C LYS A 41 -15.66 -12.66 9.30
N SER A 42 -16.62 -13.59 9.31
CA SER A 42 -16.90 -14.40 10.49
C SER A 42 -15.71 -15.30 10.88
N LYS A 43 -15.03 -15.91 9.90
CA LYS A 43 -13.87 -16.77 10.18
C LYS A 43 -12.68 -15.96 10.68
N ILE A 44 -12.34 -14.84 10.03
CA ILE A 44 -11.25 -13.96 10.46
C ILE A 44 -11.55 -13.35 11.84
N ALA A 45 -12.79 -12.95 12.10
CA ALA A 45 -13.22 -12.46 13.41
C ALA A 45 -12.96 -13.48 14.53
N SER A 46 -13.11 -14.78 14.24
CA SER A 46 -12.82 -15.85 15.21
C SER A 46 -11.33 -15.97 15.57
N LEU A 47 -10.43 -15.56 14.67
CA LEU A 47 -8.98 -15.55 14.89
C LEU A 47 -8.52 -14.43 15.85
N SER A 48 -9.33 -13.40 16.05
CA SER A 48 -8.94 -12.17 16.77
C SER A 48 -8.32 -12.44 18.14
N SER A 49 -8.89 -13.39 18.90
CA SER A 49 -8.41 -13.75 20.24
C SER A 49 -7.00 -14.33 20.22
N ASP A 50 -6.71 -15.19 19.25
CA ASP A 50 -5.44 -15.90 19.16
C ASP A 50 -4.34 -15.03 18.56
N LEU A 51 -4.70 -14.15 17.62
CA LEU A 51 -3.79 -13.16 17.06
C LEU A 51 -3.35 -12.12 18.10
N VAL A 52 -4.29 -11.62 18.90
CA VAL A 52 -4.00 -10.63 19.95
C VAL A 52 -3.12 -11.23 21.07
N ARG A 53 -3.26 -12.53 21.38
CA ARG A 53 -2.32 -13.20 22.31
C ARG A 53 -0.88 -13.20 21.79
N ASN A 54 -0.71 -13.17 20.48
CA ASN A 54 0.58 -13.20 19.82
C ASN A 54 1.16 -11.80 19.55
N GLY A 55 0.42 -10.73 19.75
CA GLY A 55 0.95 -9.37 19.59
C GLY A 55 -0.11 -8.36 19.21
N SER A 56 0.32 -7.27 18.60
CA SER A 56 -0.57 -6.24 18.09
C SER A 56 -1.21 -6.69 16.77
N VAL A 57 -2.45 -6.28 16.52
CA VAL A 57 -3.15 -6.58 15.27
C VAL A 57 -3.52 -5.28 14.56
N THR A 58 -3.17 -5.19 13.28
CA THR A 58 -3.60 -4.08 12.42
C THR A 58 -4.55 -4.63 11.37
N VAL A 59 -5.72 -4.01 11.22
CA VAL A 59 -6.73 -4.40 10.23
C VAL A 59 -6.75 -3.38 9.11
N VAL A 60 -6.61 -3.87 7.88
CA VAL A 60 -6.58 -3.08 6.66
C VAL A 60 -7.60 -3.65 5.68
N SER A 61 -8.57 -2.83 5.29
CA SER A 61 -9.47 -3.13 4.18
C SER A 61 -8.87 -2.58 2.90
N PHE A 62 -9.16 -3.19 1.75
CA PHE A 62 -8.75 -2.61 0.47
C PHE A 62 -9.76 -2.85 -0.64
N ASN A 63 -9.85 -1.86 -1.53
CA ASN A 63 -10.57 -1.89 -2.80
C ASN A 63 -9.88 -0.93 -3.79
N ASP A 64 -10.46 0.24 -4.08
CA ASP A 64 -9.87 1.35 -4.84
C ASP A 64 -8.65 1.95 -4.14
N GLU A 65 -8.57 1.80 -2.82
CA GLU A 65 -7.41 2.15 -2.01
C GLU A 65 -7.39 1.29 -0.73
N PRO A 66 -6.20 1.05 -0.16
CA PRO A 66 -6.09 0.45 1.17
C PRO A 66 -6.41 1.45 2.29
N GLN A 67 -7.28 1.06 3.20
CA GLN A 67 -7.73 1.84 4.35
C GLN A 67 -7.43 1.10 5.66
N PHE A 68 -6.85 1.80 6.63
CA PHE A 68 -6.53 1.23 7.94
C PHE A 68 -7.73 1.39 8.88
N GLU A 69 -8.44 0.30 9.13
CA GLU A 69 -9.63 0.26 9.98
C GLU A 69 -9.28 0.39 11.48
N GLY A 70 -8.11 -0.14 11.84
CA GLY A 70 -7.52 -0.02 13.17
C GLY A 70 -6.05 -0.43 13.15
N LYS A 71 -5.22 0.28 13.91
CA LYS A 71 -3.76 0.07 13.97
C LYS A 71 -3.36 -0.37 15.38
N ASN A 72 -2.43 -1.32 15.48
CA ASN A 72 -1.83 -1.79 16.73
C ASN A 72 -2.87 -2.14 17.81
N LEU A 73 -3.95 -2.82 17.41
CA LEU A 73 -5.01 -3.24 18.30
C LEU A 73 -4.52 -4.36 19.21
N THR A 74 -4.72 -4.21 20.52
CA THR A 74 -4.35 -5.19 21.55
C THR A 74 -5.56 -5.80 22.26
N ASP A 75 -6.77 -5.47 21.81
CA ASP A 75 -8.02 -5.98 22.34
C ASP A 75 -8.77 -6.78 21.26
N ALA A 76 -9.08 -8.04 21.56
CA ALA A 76 -9.73 -8.95 20.61
C ALA A 76 -11.16 -8.54 20.27
N GLY A 77 -11.88 -7.90 21.20
CA GLY A 77 -13.22 -7.35 20.96
C GLY A 77 -13.18 -6.17 19.99
N LEU A 78 -12.19 -5.28 20.13
CA LEU A 78 -11.98 -4.18 19.18
C LEU A 78 -11.62 -4.70 17.79
N VAL A 79 -10.68 -5.64 17.67
CA VAL A 79 -10.32 -6.27 16.39
C VAL A 79 -11.56 -6.87 15.71
N ARG A 80 -12.35 -7.64 16.47
CA ARG A 80 -13.59 -8.25 15.98
C ARG A 80 -14.60 -7.21 15.51
N SER A 81 -14.86 -6.18 16.31
CA SER A 81 -15.80 -5.11 15.95
C SER A 81 -15.37 -4.38 14.66
N LYS A 82 -14.06 -4.17 14.48
CA LYS A 82 -13.50 -3.54 13.29
C LYS A 82 -13.68 -4.42 12.06
N ILE A 83 -13.40 -5.71 12.15
CA ILE A 83 -13.60 -6.66 11.04
C ILE A 83 -15.08 -6.76 10.68
N GLU A 84 -15.98 -6.88 11.66
CA GLU A 84 -17.42 -7.03 11.42
C GLU A 84 -18.02 -5.79 10.72
N ALA A 85 -17.52 -4.60 11.05
CA ALA A 85 -17.91 -3.32 10.47
C ALA A 85 -17.43 -3.09 9.03
N ILE A 86 -16.52 -3.92 8.51
CA ILE A 86 -16.03 -3.76 7.12
C ILE A 86 -17.16 -4.10 6.13
N GLU A 87 -17.40 -3.20 5.18
CA GLU A 87 -18.37 -3.37 4.10
C GLU A 87 -17.68 -3.52 2.75
N GLN A 88 -18.33 -4.21 1.83
CA GLN A 88 -17.82 -4.32 0.46
C GLN A 88 -18.04 -3.01 -0.29
N GLY A 89 -17.06 -2.63 -1.13
CA GLY A 89 -17.06 -1.35 -1.82
C GLY A 89 -16.10 -1.30 -2.99
N GLY A 90 -15.87 -0.06 -3.43
CA GLY A 90 -14.95 0.29 -4.50
C GLY A 90 -15.37 -0.11 -5.91
N LYS A 91 -14.56 0.35 -6.88
CA LYS A 91 -14.68 0.08 -8.31
C LYS A 91 -13.59 -0.85 -8.83
N PHE A 92 -12.43 -0.85 -8.19
CA PHE A 92 -11.23 -1.59 -8.55
C PHE A 92 -10.66 -2.36 -7.36
N THR A 93 -9.76 -3.31 -7.64
CA THR A 93 -8.97 -4.01 -6.62
C THR A 93 -7.48 -3.66 -6.73
N LEU A 94 -6.95 -3.05 -5.66
CA LEU A 94 -5.54 -2.66 -5.50
C LEU A 94 -4.78 -3.59 -4.53
N LEU A 95 -4.67 -4.87 -4.89
CA LEU A 95 -4.13 -5.92 -4.03
C LEU A 95 -2.65 -5.68 -3.66
N TYR A 96 -1.81 -5.45 -4.67
CA TYR A 96 -0.36 -5.31 -4.45
C TYR A 96 -0.02 -4.00 -3.76
N ASP A 97 -0.72 -2.91 -4.08
CA ASP A 97 -0.54 -1.63 -3.40
C ASP A 97 -0.96 -1.71 -1.92
N ALA A 98 -2.05 -2.43 -1.63
CA ALA A 98 -2.46 -2.71 -0.25
C ALA A 98 -1.39 -3.48 0.52
N LEU A 99 -0.80 -4.49 -0.11
CA LEU A 99 0.28 -5.28 0.47
C LEU A 99 1.53 -4.43 0.73
N VAL A 100 1.94 -3.59 -0.22
CA VAL A 100 3.11 -2.70 -0.06
C VAL A 100 2.88 -1.66 1.05
N LYS A 101 1.66 -1.14 1.20
CA LYS A 101 1.31 -0.25 2.32
C LYS A 101 1.31 -0.96 3.67
N ALA A 102 0.84 -2.21 3.73
CA ALA A 102 0.92 -3.03 4.94
C ALA A 102 2.38 -3.29 5.35
N LEU A 103 3.24 -3.64 4.39
CA LEU A 103 4.67 -3.82 4.61
C LEU A 103 5.35 -2.54 5.09
N GLN A 104 5.00 -1.38 4.51
CA GLN A 104 5.51 -0.09 4.97
C GLN A 104 5.11 0.18 6.43
N HIS A 105 3.88 -0.16 6.82
CA HIS A 105 3.43 0.02 8.19
C HIS A 105 4.23 -0.81 9.19
N ILE A 106 4.56 -2.07 8.84
CA ILE A 106 5.42 -2.93 9.66
C ILE A 106 6.83 -2.33 9.75
N GLU A 107 7.42 -1.91 8.63
CA GLU A 107 8.73 -1.27 8.58
C GLU A 107 8.79 0.00 9.47
N ASP A 108 7.79 0.88 9.36
CA ASP A 108 7.70 2.13 10.12
C ASP A 108 7.57 1.88 11.63
N SER A 109 6.87 0.81 12.01
CA SER A 109 6.72 0.41 13.41
C SER A 109 8.02 -0.16 14.00
N LYS A 110 8.97 -0.58 13.16
CA LYS A 110 10.18 -1.34 13.52
C LYS A 110 9.86 -2.65 14.27
N GLU A 111 8.63 -3.12 14.15
CA GLU A 111 8.20 -4.40 14.70
C GLU A 111 8.44 -5.51 13.69
N LYS A 112 8.66 -6.73 14.20
CA LYS A 112 8.61 -7.92 13.36
C LYS A 112 7.15 -8.33 13.21
N GLY A 113 6.81 -8.98 12.10
CA GLY A 113 5.42 -9.35 11.90
C GLY A 113 5.18 -10.26 10.72
N ILE A 114 3.89 -10.55 10.55
CA ILE A 114 3.37 -11.33 9.44
C ILE A 114 2.21 -10.58 8.81
N ILE A 115 1.90 -10.93 7.56
CA ILE A 115 0.72 -10.44 6.87
C ILE A 115 -0.22 -11.61 6.63
N LEU A 116 -1.49 -11.44 7.00
CA LEU A 116 -2.59 -12.34 6.66
C LEU A 116 -3.45 -11.67 5.60
N LEU A 117 -3.31 -12.12 4.35
CA LEU A 117 -4.06 -11.62 3.21
C LEU A 117 -5.26 -12.51 2.91
N VAL A 118 -6.44 -11.90 2.81
CA VAL A 118 -7.68 -12.59 2.46
C VAL A 118 -8.28 -11.92 1.23
N SER A 119 -8.26 -12.61 0.08
CA SER A 119 -8.64 -12.05 -1.23
C SER A 119 -9.03 -13.14 -2.21
N ASP A 120 -9.67 -12.79 -3.33
CA ASP A 120 -9.85 -13.68 -4.48
C ASP A 120 -8.61 -13.73 -5.41
N GLY A 121 -7.65 -12.83 -5.19
CA GLY A 121 -6.37 -12.78 -5.88
C GLY A 121 -6.34 -11.88 -7.10
N LYS A 122 -7.45 -11.19 -7.38
CA LYS A 122 -7.51 -10.27 -8.49
C LYS A 122 -6.84 -8.96 -8.13
N ASP A 123 -6.00 -8.49 -9.05
CA ASP A 123 -5.47 -7.15 -9.05
C ASP A 123 -5.83 -6.51 -10.38
N GLU A 124 -6.37 -5.29 -10.36
CA GLU A 124 -6.85 -4.63 -11.58
C GLU A 124 -6.06 -3.36 -11.88
N ASN A 125 -5.50 -2.73 -10.86
CA ASN A 125 -5.02 -1.36 -11.00
C ASN A 125 -3.93 -1.03 -9.97
N SER A 126 -3.16 -2.00 -9.45
CA SER A 126 -2.03 -1.65 -8.55
C SER A 126 -0.90 -0.96 -9.33
N ALA A 127 -0.19 -0.04 -8.66
CA ALA A 127 1.03 0.59 -9.19
C ALA A 127 2.24 -0.34 -9.06
N THR A 128 2.09 -1.37 -8.24
CA THR A 128 3.09 -2.37 -7.91
C THR A 128 2.68 -3.73 -8.49
N VAL A 129 3.67 -4.53 -8.87
CA VAL A 129 3.47 -5.91 -9.30
C VAL A 129 3.79 -6.90 -8.19
N ILE A 130 3.39 -8.16 -8.35
CA ILE A 130 3.62 -9.22 -7.37
C ILE A 130 5.11 -9.37 -7.01
N GLU A 131 6.03 -9.26 -7.97
CA GLU A 131 7.47 -9.35 -7.73
C GLU A 131 7.99 -8.21 -6.83
N ASP A 132 7.48 -6.99 -6.99
CA ASP A 132 7.90 -5.85 -6.17
C ASP A 132 7.43 -6.00 -4.73
N ALA A 133 6.15 -6.36 -4.56
CA ALA A 133 5.58 -6.57 -3.24
C ALA A 133 6.26 -7.76 -2.53
N ALA A 134 6.54 -8.85 -3.26
CA ALA A 134 7.24 -10.00 -2.73
C ALA A 134 8.70 -9.68 -2.34
N ARG A 135 9.44 -8.95 -3.19
CA ARG A 135 10.82 -8.51 -2.88
C ARG A 135 10.85 -7.64 -1.62
N LYS A 136 9.87 -6.74 -1.47
CA LYS A 136 9.77 -5.91 -0.27
C LYS A 136 9.50 -6.77 0.97
N ALA A 137 8.54 -7.69 0.91
CA ALA A 137 8.25 -8.62 1.99
C ALA A 137 9.47 -9.48 2.37
N GLU A 138 10.20 -10.01 1.39
CA GLU A 138 11.41 -10.78 1.62
C GLU A 138 12.51 -9.95 2.28
N SER A 139 12.72 -8.71 1.83
CA SER A 139 13.72 -7.80 2.40
C SER A 139 13.45 -7.45 3.86
N LEU A 140 12.17 -7.34 4.23
CA LEU A 140 11.73 -7.10 5.60
C LEU A 140 11.62 -8.40 6.42
N GLN A 141 11.83 -9.55 5.77
CA GLN A 141 11.62 -10.89 6.34
C GLN A 141 10.21 -11.05 6.92
N VAL A 142 9.20 -10.54 6.22
CA VAL A 142 7.79 -10.61 6.60
C VAL A 142 7.09 -11.69 5.77
N PRO A 143 6.74 -12.84 6.37
CA PRO A 143 5.95 -13.86 5.70
C PRO A 143 4.54 -13.38 5.37
N VAL A 144 4.06 -13.71 4.16
CA VAL A 144 2.68 -13.44 3.74
C VAL A 144 1.87 -14.74 3.67
N LEU A 145 0.91 -14.86 4.58
CA LEU A 145 -0.10 -15.90 4.58
C LEU A 145 -1.26 -15.48 3.70
N THR A 146 -1.75 -16.38 2.84
CA THR A 146 -2.89 -16.08 1.97
C THR A 146 -4.05 -17.04 2.22
N ILE A 147 -5.27 -16.49 2.25
CA ILE A 147 -6.53 -17.22 2.29
C ILE A 147 -7.33 -16.81 1.05
N GLY A 148 -7.69 -17.79 0.22
CA GLY A 148 -8.44 -17.56 -1.00
C GLY A 148 -9.93 -17.36 -0.73
N ILE A 149 -10.57 -16.43 -1.42
CA ILE A 149 -12.04 -16.32 -1.47
C ILE A 149 -12.51 -16.62 -2.90
N GLY A 150 -13.42 -17.58 -3.05
CA GLY A 150 -14.09 -17.82 -4.33
C GLY A 150 -13.20 -18.44 -5.39
N SER A 151 -13.29 -17.96 -6.63
CA SER A 151 -12.46 -18.44 -7.74
C SER A 151 -11.05 -17.88 -7.62
N GLU A 152 -10.17 -18.68 -7.05
CA GLU A 152 -8.80 -18.30 -6.72
C GLU A 152 -7.96 -17.99 -7.97
N ASP A 153 -7.30 -16.83 -7.96
CA ASP A 153 -6.24 -16.54 -8.92
C ASP A 153 -4.93 -17.27 -8.57
N LYS A 154 -4.12 -17.59 -9.59
CA LYS A 154 -2.79 -18.21 -9.42
C LYS A 154 -1.84 -17.32 -8.61
N SER A 155 -2.04 -16.00 -8.63
CA SER A 155 -1.29 -15.00 -7.88
C SER A 155 -1.26 -15.28 -6.38
N LEU A 156 -2.40 -15.71 -5.79
CA LEU A 156 -2.51 -15.97 -4.35
C LEU A 156 -1.69 -17.16 -3.87
N ARG A 157 -1.44 -18.13 -4.76
CA ARG A 157 -0.58 -19.27 -4.47
C ARG A 157 0.89 -18.93 -4.67
N ARG A 158 1.20 -17.98 -5.55
CA ARG A 158 2.57 -17.55 -5.86
C ARG A 158 3.14 -16.66 -4.76
N LEU A 159 2.34 -15.75 -4.21
CA LEU A 159 2.83 -14.76 -3.24
C LEU A 159 3.43 -15.37 -1.95
N PRO A 160 2.82 -16.38 -1.30
CA PRO A 160 3.44 -17.06 -0.15
C PRO A 160 4.77 -17.73 -0.48
N LEU A 161 4.90 -18.32 -1.67
CA LEU A 161 6.13 -18.98 -2.11
C LEU A 161 7.30 -18.01 -2.19
N LEU A 162 7.05 -16.78 -2.63
CA LEU A 162 8.07 -15.74 -2.74
C LEU A 162 8.41 -15.07 -1.40
N THR A 163 7.53 -15.17 -0.40
CA THR A 163 7.67 -14.47 0.89
C THR A 163 7.97 -15.41 2.06
N LYS A 164 8.19 -16.70 1.80
CA LYS A 164 8.32 -17.76 2.84
C LYS A 164 7.09 -17.87 3.73
N GLY A 165 5.93 -17.46 3.21
CA GLY A 165 4.63 -17.64 3.83
C GLY A 165 4.00 -18.98 3.45
N GLU A 166 2.69 -19.11 3.70
CA GLU A 166 1.92 -20.30 3.36
C GLU A 166 0.56 -19.93 2.75
N TYR A 167 0.11 -20.73 1.78
CA TYR A 167 -1.25 -20.66 1.27
C TYR A 167 -2.15 -21.58 2.11
N LEU A 168 -3.10 -21.00 2.82
CA LEU A 168 -3.96 -21.71 3.80
C LEU A 168 -5.24 -22.27 3.19
N GLY A 169 -5.35 -22.25 1.86
CA GLY A 169 -6.51 -22.73 1.12
C GLY A 169 -7.65 -21.71 1.03
N ASN A 170 -8.78 -22.19 0.51
CA ASN A 170 -9.99 -21.40 0.33
C ASN A 170 -10.69 -21.15 1.68
N ILE A 171 -11.43 -20.06 1.79
CA ILE A 171 -12.19 -19.71 2.99
C ILE A 171 -13.15 -20.82 3.43
N GLY A 172 -13.64 -21.67 2.52
CA GLY A 172 -14.44 -22.85 2.86
C GLY A 172 -13.66 -23.91 3.66
N ALA A 173 -12.46 -24.27 3.21
CA ALA A 173 -11.61 -25.33 3.78
C ALA A 173 -10.66 -24.85 4.89
N PHE A 174 -10.46 -23.54 4.98
CA PHE A 174 -9.57 -22.89 5.93
C PHE A 174 -9.88 -23.24 7.40
N SER A 175 -8.82 -23.64 8.13
CA SER A 175 -8.83 -23.91 9.57
C SER A 175 -8.08 -22.81 10.35
N PRO A 176 -8.74 -22.13 11.31
CA PRO A 176 -8.10 -21.10 12.14
C PRO A 176 -6.79 -21.50 12.82
N ASN A 177 -6.67 -22.79 13.19
CA ASN A 177 -5.49 -23.31 13.88
C ASN A 177 -4.20 -23.25 13.04
N GLU A 178 -4.32 -23.28 11.71
CA GLU A 178 -3.17 -23.23 10.82
C GLU A 178 -2.46 -21.87 10.91
N VAL A 179 -3.23 -20.77 10.92
CA VAL A 179 -2.70 -19.41 11.14
C VAL A 179 -1.96 -19.34 12.47
N TYR A 180 -2.59 -19.82 13.54
CA TYR A 180 -2.01 -19.79 14.88
C TYR A 180 -0.67 -20.53 14.93
N SER A 181 -0.64 -21.77 14.43
CA SER A 181 0.57 -22.58 14.42
C SER A 181 1.71 -21.94 13.63
N PHE A 182 1.39 -21.28 12.52
CA PHE A 182 2.36 -20.55 11.72
C PHE A 182 2.90 -19.32 12.47
N VAL A 183 2.01 -18.52 13.09
CA VAL A 183 2.40 -17.35 13.89
C VAL A 183 3.38 -17.76 14.98
N GLU A 184 3.05 -18.80 15.76
CA GLU A 184 3.93 -19.29 16.84
C GLU A 184 5.28 -19.75 16.31
N LYS A 185 5.30 -20.48 15.18
CA LYS A 185 6.53 -20.95 14.55
C LYS A 185 7.44 -19.80 14.12
N VAL A 186 6.88 -18.76 13.49
CA VAL A 186 7.65 -17.57 13.08
C VAL A 186 8.18 -16.86 14.31
N LYS A 187 7.33 -16.66 15.33
CA LYS A 187 7.71 -16.00 16.58
C LYS A 187 8.84 -16.72 17.30
N ALA A 188 8.77 -18.04 17.41
CA ALA A 188 9.79 -18.86 18.05
C ALA A 188 11.14 -18.75 17.32
N LYS A 189 11.11 -18.78 15.98
CA LYS A 189 12.32 -18.62 15.16
C LYS A 189 12.96 -17.25 15.34
N GLU A 190 12.16 -16.17 15.35
CA GLU A 190 12.65 -14.81 15.57
C GLU A 190 13.25 -14.64 16.98
N MET A 191 12.63 -15.23 18.01
CA MET A 191 13.19 -15.22 19.37
C MET A 191 14.52 -15.98 19.45
N GLU A 192 14.66 -17.11 18.74
CA GLU A 192 15.91 -17.88 18.67
C GLU A 192 17.02 -17.10 17.95
N GLU A 193 16.71 -16.43 16.83
CA GLU A 193 17.66 -15.60 16.09
C GLU A 193 18.13 -14.41 16.92
N LYS A 194 17.22 -13.72 17.62
CA LYS A 194 17.55 -12.61 18.53
C LYS A 194 18.44 -13.06 19.69
N ALA A 195 18.17 -14.23 20.27
CA ALA A 195 19.01 -14.80 21.32
C ALA A 195 20.42 -15.15 20.83
N LYS A 196 20.56 -15.64 19.59
CA LYS A 196 21.87 -15.90 18.95
C LYS A 196 22.63 -14.60 18.69
N GLU A 197 21.96 -13.55 18.24
CA GLU A 197 22.58 -12.23 17.99
C GLU A 197 23.06 -11.58 19.30
N GLU A 198 22.27 -11.64 20.38
CA GLU A 198 22.68 -11.17 21.71
C GLU A 198 23.85 -11.96 22.27
N ALA A 199 23.88 -13.29 22.06
CA ALA A 199 25.00 -14.14 22.48
C ALA A 199 26.28 -13.91 21.64
N ALA A 200 26.15 -13.45 20.39
CA ALA A 200 27.26 -13.15 19.50
C ALA A 200 27.85 -11.75 19.71
N LYS A 201 27.17 -10.85 20.44
CA LYS A 201 27.75 -9.56 20.83
C LYS A 201 28.99 -9.81 21.71
N PRO A 202 30.16 -9.22 21.39
CA PRO A 202 31.35 -9.33 22.22
C PRO A 202 30.99 -8.90 23.65
N LYS A 203 31.33 -9.72 24.65
CA LYS A 203 31.25 -9.29 26.05
C LYS A 203 32.07 -8.04 26.19
N GLU A 204 31.39 -6.90 26.39
CA GLU A 204 32.02 -5.64 26.69
C GLU A 204 32.94 -5.88 27.88
N VAL A 205 34.25 -5.70 27.66
CA VAL A 205 35.25 -5.84 28.71
C VAL A 205 34.93 -4.74 29.71
N LEU A 206 34.31 -5.12 30.83
CA LEU A 206 34.05 -4.23 31.96
C LEU A 206 35.36 -3.47 32.22
N PRO A 207 35.37 -2.13 32.18
CA PRO A 207 36.55 -1.37 32.55
C PRO A 207 36.99 -1.83 33.95
N PRO A 208 38.30 -1.92 34.21
CA PRO A 208 38.80 -2.34 35.51
C PRO A 208 38.13 -1.50 36.60
N PRO A 209 37.74 -2.12 37.73
CA PRO A 209 37.05 -1.40 38.79
C PRO A 209 37.90 -0.18 39.17
N PRO A 210 37.30 1.02 39.25
CA PRO A 210 38.04 2.21 39.64
C PRO A 210 38.71 1.98 41.00
N PRO A 211 39.90 2.57 41.22
CA PRO A 211 40.60 2.44 42.50
C PRO A 211 39.68 2.87 43.65
N PRO A 212 39.82 2.28 44.85
CA PRO A 212 38.94 2.56 45.97
C PRO A 212 38.96 4.07 46.27
N VAL A 213 37.85 4.73 45.96
CA VAL A 213 37.61 6.11 46.33
C VAL A 213 37.43 6.13 47.85
N LYS A 214 38.23 6.93 48.54
CA LYS A 214 38.07 7.18 49.97
C LYS A 214 36.64 7.68 50.18
N GLU A 215 35.88 6.96 51.01
CA GLU A 215 34.55 7.36 51.43
C GLU A 215 34.64 8.69 52.19
N GLU A 216 34.42 9.79 51.48
CA GLU A 216 33.99 11.02 52.12
C GLU A 216 32.48 10.92 52.34
N SER A 217 32.12 10.75 53.61
CA SER A 217 30.76 10.73 54.10
C SER A 217 30.05 12.06 53.80
N GLY A 218 29.36 12.11 52.66
CA GLY A 218 28.58 13.29 52.25
C GLY A 218 27.59 13.03 51.12
N GLY A 219 27.02 11.82 51.02
CA GLY A 219 26.30 11.39 49.80
C GLY A 219 24.78 11.31 49.87
N ALA A 220 24.16 11.31 51.05
CA ALA A 220 22.70 11.12 51.13
C ALA A 220 21.93 12.37 50.69
N PHE A 221 22.38 13.56 51.08
CA PHE A 221 21.64 14.80 50.84
C PHE A 221 21.59 15.20 49.35
N VAL A 222 22.67 14.94 48.60
CA VAL A 222 22.76 15.29 47.17
C VAL A 222 21.87 14.36 46.32
N TYR A 223 21.78 13.08 46.68
CA TYR A 223 20.97 12.09 45.96
C TYR A 223 19.47 12.37 46.09
N PHE A 224 19.00 12.74 47.29
CA PHE A 224 17.61 13.13 47.49
C PHE A 224 17.25 14.43 46.76
N LEU A 225 18.19 15.37 46.64
CA LEU A 225 17.99 16.61 45.90
C LEU A 225 17.79 16.36 44.38
N TRP A 226 18.57 15.43 43.81
CA TRP A 226 18.47 15.05 42.41
C TRP A 226 17.17 14.29 42.10
N ILE A 227 16.74 13.38 42.97
CA ILE A 227 15.46 12.68 42.80
C ILE A 227 14.29 13.66 42.89
N ALA A 228 14.34 14.62 43.82
CA ALA A 228 13.32 15.67 43.94
C ALA A 228 13.25 16.56 42.68
N LEU A 229 14.40 16.92 42.09
CA LEU A 229 14.47 17.69 40.84
C LEU A 229 13.88 16.93 39.65
N ILE A 230 14.13 15.63 39.53
CA ILE A 230 13.58 14.79 38.46
C ILE A 230 12.05 14.66 38.59
N LEU A 231 11.55 14.45 39.82
CA LEU A 231 10.11 14.39 40.07
C LEU A 231 9.41 15.72 39.81
N LEU A 232 10.06 16.85 40.15
CA LEU A 232 9.56 18.19 39.85
C LEU A 232 9.48 18.44 38.33
N ALA A 233 10.52 18.06 37.58
CA ALA A 233 10.56 18.21 36.13
C ALA A 233 9.47 17.37 35.44
N ALA A 234 9.25 16.13 35.91
CA ALA A 234 8.17 15.27 35.42
C ALA A 234 6.79 15.87 35.70
N ALA A 235 6.56 16.43 36.89
CA ALA A 235 5.30 17.08 37.24
C ALA A 235 5.03 18.32 36.37
N VAL A 236 6.06 19.12 36.09
CA VAL A 236 5.96 20.28 35.18
C VAL A 236 5.65 19.82 33.76
N ALA A 237 6.29 18.76 33.26
CA ALA A 237 6.02 18.22 31.93
C ALA A 237 4.56 17.73 31.79
N VAL A 238 4.03 17.04 32.81
CA VAL A 238 2.63 16.60 32.85
C VAL A 238 1.68 17.80 32.86
N LEU A 239 2.00 18.86 33.62
CA LEU A 239 1.22 20.10 33.64
C LEU A 239 1.25 20.82 32.29
N VAL A 240 2.39 20.87 31.61
CA VAL A 240 2.53 21.45 30.27
C VAL A 240 1.72 20.66 29.25
N ILE A 241 1.81 19.32 29.28
CA ILE A 241 1.02 18.45 28.40
C ILE A 241 -0.48 18.64 28.66
N TYR A 242 -0.89 18.70 29.93
CA TYR A 242 -2.27 18.98 30.31
C TYR A 242 -2.75 20.34 29.78
N PHE A 243 -1.92 21.39 29.88
CA PHE A 243 -2.26 22.73 29.38
C PHE A 243 -2.31 22.77 27.85
N VAL A 244 -1.40 22.08 27.16
CA VAL A 244 -1.39 21.97 25.69
C VAL A 244 -2.62 21.22 25.16
N ILE A 245 -3.03 20.15 25.83
CA ILE A 245 -4.26 19.42 25.48
C ILE A 245 -5.50 20.27 25.75
N LYS A 246 -5.54 20.98 26.89
CA LYS A 246 -6.68 21.83 27.28
C LYS A 246 -6.84 23.08 26.40
N ASN A 247 -5.74 23.61 25.85
CA ASN A 247 -5.75 24.81 25.00
C ASN A 247 -5.77 24.55 23.50
N LYS A 248 -5.93 23.30 23.03
CA LYS A 248 -6.27 23.03 21.62
C LYS A 248 -7.72 23.44 21.34
N LYS A 249 -7.99 24.74 21.26
CA LYS A 249 -9.11 25.26 20.48
C LYS A 249 -8.74 25.04 19.01
N GLN A 250 -9.44 24.14 18.35
CA GLN A 250 -9.39 24.06 16.89
C GLN A 250 -9.89 25.38 16.33
N GLU A 251 -9.02 26.14 15.69
CA GLU A 251 -9.44 27.27 14.85
C GLU A 251 -10.08 26.68 13.59
N GLU A 252 -11.39 26.48 13.64
CA GLU A 252 -12.20 26.11 12.48
C GLU A 252 -12.21 27.28 11.50
N ARG A 253 -11.51 27.14 10.36
CA ARG A 253 -11.74 28.01 9.20
C ARG A 253 -13.13 27.69 8.67
N VAL A 254 -13.96 28.71 8.46
CA VAL A 254 -15.31 28.56 7.89
C VAL A 254 -15.36 29.17 6.49
N CYS A 255 -16.07 28.52 5.58
CA CYS A 255 -16.27 29.02 4.22
C CYS A 255 -17.09 30.32 4.23
N GLU A 256 -16.55 31.40 3.66
CA GLU A 256 -17.22 32.69 3.57
C GLU A 256 -18.51 32.67 2.72
N ASN A 257 -18.66 31.68 1.83
CA ASN A 257 -19.81 31.58 0.93
C ASN A 257 -20.95 30.69 1.46
N CYS A 258 -20.66 29.69 2.29
CA CYS A 258 -21.70 28.77 2.80
C CYS A 258 -21.64 28.46 4.30
N GLY A 259 -20.70 29.04 5.04
CA GLY A 259 -20.60 28.94 6.50
C GLY A 259 -20.16 27.57 7.04
N LYS A 260 -19.82 26.61 6.18
CA LYS A 260 -19.36 25.27 6.60
C LYS A 260 -17.88 25.28 7.03
N PRO A 261 -17.51 24.46 8.04
CA PRO A 261 -16.10 24.30 8.42
C PRO A 261 -15.30 23.72 7.26
N LEU A 262 -14.11 24.28 7.04
CA LEU A 262 -13.13 23.89 6.04
C LEU A 262 -11.92 23.28 6.73
N ALA A 263 -11.38 22.21 6.16
CA ALA A 263 -10.11 21.66 6.63
C ALA A 263 -8.95 22.61 6.28
N ILE A 264 -7.86 22.55 7.05
CA ILE A 264 -6.72 23.50 6.98
C ILE A 264 -6.04 23.54 5.59
N TRP A 265 -6.17 22.46 4.81
CA TRP A 265 -5.58 22.32 3.46
C TRP A 265 -6.59 22.48 2.32
N GLU A 266 -7.87 22.76 2.60
CA GLU A 266 -8.87 23.00 1.57
C GLU A 266 -8.76 24.45 1.05
N THR A 267 -8.24 24.61 -0.17
CA THR A 267 -8.16 25.92 -0.82
C THR A 267 -9.51 26.39 -1.39
N GLU A 268 -10.46 25.48 -1.60
CA GLU A 268 -11.81 25.77 -2.09
C GLU A 268 -12.86 24.93 -1.36
N CYS A 269 -14.06 25.49 -1.14
CA CYS A 269 -15.13 24.78 -0.44
C CYS A 269 -15.77 23.70 -1.33
N PRO A 270 -15.71 22.40 -0.95
CA PRO A 270 -16.25 21.30 -1.75
C PRO A 270 -17.75 21.44 -2.02
N ASN A 271 -18.48 21.97 -1.05
CA ASN A 271 -19.93 22.09 -1.12
C ASN A 271 -20.36 23.21 -2.09
N CYS A 272 -19.63 24.33 -2.13
CA CYS A 272 -19.87 25.39 -3.11
C CYS A 272 -19.45 24.96 -4.53
N PHE A 273 -18.38 24.18 -4.65
CA PHE A 273 -17.91 23.65 -5.92
C PHE A 273 -18.92 22.67 -6.55
N LEU A 274 -19.46 21.74 -5.76
CA LEU A 274 -20.51 20.81 -6.21
C LEU A 274 -21.78 21.54 -6.66
N LYS A 275 -22.14 22.63 -6.00
CA LYS A 275 -23.29 23.46 -6.41
C LYS A 275 -23.05 24.14 -7.77
N LYS A 276 -21.84 24.65 -8.03
CA LYS A 276 -21.48 25.17 -9.36
C LYS A 276 -21.58 24.10 -10.46
N LEU A 277 -21.19 22.86 -10.15
CA LEU A 277 -21.32 21.72 -11.07
C LEU A 277 -22.78 21.31 -11.32
N SER A 278 -23.66 21.41 -10.32
CA SER A 278 -25.09 21.15 -10.53
C SER A 278 -25.80 22.26 -11.30
N ASP A 279 -25.32 23.50 -11.17
CA ASP A 279 -25.89 24.67 -11.84
C ASP A 279 -25.46 24.76 -13.33
N THR A 280 -24.38 24.09 -13.72
CA THR A 280 -24.05 23.82 -15.13
C THR A 280 -25.01 22.78 -15.71
N LYS A 281 -26.09 23.25 -16.34
CA LYS A 281 -27.07 22.41 -17.06
C LYS A 281 -26.39 21.39 -18.00
N PRO A 282 -26.82 20.11 -18.02
CA PRO A 282 -26.47 19.21 -19.12
C PRO A 282 -27.27 19.66 -20.35
N GLY A 283 -26.60 20.39 -21.23
CA GLY A 283 -27.16 20.96 -22.45
C GLY A 283 -26.34 20.64 -23.69
N VAL A 284 -25.63 19.50 -23.71
CA VAL A 284 -25.09 18.98 -24.96
C VAL A 284 -26.15 18.07 -25.54
N THR A 285 -26.91 18.61 -26.50
CA THR A 285 -27.71 17.80 -27.42
C THR A 285 -26.77 16.84 -28.12
N VAL A 286 -26.92 15.55 -27.83
CA VAL A 286 -26.36 14.49 -28.67
C VAL A 286 -26.96 14.70 -30.07
N PRO A 287 -26.16 14.94 -31.13
CA PRO A 287 -26.71 15.05 -32.47
C PRO A 287 -27.40 13.73 -32.82
N GLU A 288 -28.65 13.84 -33.23
CA GLU A 288 -29.47 12.75 -33.75
C GLU A 288 -28.71 12.08 -34.90
N ILE A 289 -28.34 10.81 -34.71
CA ILE A 289 -27.70 9.98 -35.73
C ILE A 289 -28.73 9.81 -36.84
N LYS A 290 -28.65 10.64 -37.87
CA LYS A 290 -29.39 10.43 -39.12
C LYS A 290 -28.83 9.19 -39.78
N SER A 291 -29.60 8.11 -39.70
CA SER A 291 -29.57 6.89 -40.53
C SER A 291 -28.19 6.31 -40.84
N GLU A 292 -27.92 5.11 -40.33
CA GLU A 292 -26.82 4.26 -40.77
C GLU A 292 -26.69 4.27 -42.31
N PRO A 293 -25.48 4.47 -42.86
CA PRO A 293 -25.28 4.28 -44.28
C PRO A 293 -25.54 2.80 -44.59
N GLN A 294 -26.51 2.52 -45.46
CA GLN A 294 -26.64 1.20 -46.05
C GLN A 294 -25.39 0.96 -46.91
N ILE A 295 -24.45 0.19 -46.35
CA ILE A 295 -23.29 -0.30 -47.08
C ILE A 295 -23.83 -1.38 -48.02
N ASP A 296 -23.87 -1.08 -49.32
CA ASP A 296 -24.18 -2.05 -50.36
C ASP A 296 -22.96 -2.97 -50.53
N ILE A 297 -22.96 -4.06 -49.75
CA ILE A 297 -21.90 -5.06 -49.82
C ILE A 297 -22.26 -6.03 -50.95
N ASP A 298 -21.47 -6.00 -52.02
CA ASP A 298 -21.58 -6.93 -53.14
C ASP A 298 -21.58 -8.39 -52.62
N PRO A 299 -22.65 -9.18 -52.83
CA PRO A 299 -22.72 -10.57 -52.41
C PRO A 299 -21.64 -11.47 -53.03
N GLU A 300 -20.98 -11.03 -54.11
CA GLU A 300 -19.86 -11.76 -54.72
C GLU A 300 -18.54 -11.62 -53.95
N LEU A 301 -18.40 -10.61 -53.07
CA LEU A 301 -17.20 -10.42 -52.26
C LEU A 301 -16.95 -11.60 -51.30
N PHE A 302 -18.00 -12.36 -50.95
CA PHE A 302 -17.92 -13.54 -50.08
C PHE A 302 -17.73 -14.87 -50.85
N LYS A 303 -17.64 -14.84 -52.19
CA LYS A 303 -17.49 -16.07 -52.99
C LYS A 303 -16.05 -16.41 -53.36
N LYS A 304 -15.08 -15.54 -53.06
CA LYS A 304 -13.66 -15.91 -53.13
C LYS A 304 -13.20 -16.34 -51.74
N ASN A 305 -13.14 -17.66 -51.51
CA ASN A 305 -12.26 -18.15 -50.47
C ASN A 305 -10.85 -17.64 -50.80
N PRO A 306 -10.18 -16.93 -49.87
CA PRO A 306 -8.83 -16.44 -50.10
C PRO A 306 -7.94 -17.63 -50.44
N THR A 307 -7.18 -17.49 -51.52
CA THR A 307 -6.22 -18.51 -51.93
C THR A 307 -5.11 -18.61 -50.87
N SER A 308 -4.46 -19.77 -50.74
CA SER A 308 -3.35 -19.93 -49.79
C SER A 308 -2.21 -18.93 -50.00
N GLU A 309 -2.09 -18.36 -51.21
CA GLU A 309 -1.14 -17.29 -51.56
C GLU A 309 -1.55 -15.91 -51.00
N ASP A 310 -2.85 -15.66 -50.73
CA ASP A 310 -3.33 -14.40 -50.12
C ASP A 310 -3.11 -14.38 -48.59
N LEU A 311 -3.07 -15.55 -47.96
CA LEU A 311 -2.84 -15.67 -46.51
C LEU A 311 -1.40 -15.32 -46.12
N ASP A 312 -0.42 -15.55 -47.02
CA ASP A 312 1.00 -15.24 -46.81
C ASP A 312 1.32 -13.73 -46.92
N SER A 313 0.37 -12.89 -47.35
CA SER A 313 0.55 -11.43 -47.43
C SER A 313 -0.14 -10.64 -46.31
N THR A 314 -0.68 -11.33 -45.29
CA THR A 314 -1.20 -10.67 -44.08
C THR A 314 -0.03 -10.24 -43.20
N MET A 315 0.56 -9.08 -43.50
CA MET A 315 1.56 -8.44 -42.64
C MET A 315 0.97 -8.17 -41.25
N VAL A 316 1.40 -8.92 -40.24
CA VAL A 316 1.08 -8.61 -38.84
C VAL A 316 1.90 -7.39 -38.44
N ILE A 317 1.24 -6.23 -38.39
CA ILE A 317 1.80 -5.01 -37.84
C ILE A 317 1.57 -5.05 -36.34
N GLU A 318 2.63 -5.20 -35.55
CA GLU A 318 2.53 -5.10 -34.11
C GLU A 318 2.57 -3.61 -33.70
N GLU A 319 1.48 -3.12 -33.08
CA GLU A 319 1.44 -1.78 -32.49
C GLU A 319 2.23 -1.75 -31.18
N ILE A 320 3.28 -0.95 -31.04
CA ILE A 320 4.10 -0.85 -29.84
C ILE A 320 3.88 0.51 -29.19
N PRO A 321 3.30 0.55 -27.98
CA PRO A 321 3.13 1.80 -27.24
C PRO A 321 4.48 2.26 -26.68
N VAL A 322 4.79 3.54 -26.84
CA VAL A 322 6.03 4.17 -26.39
C VAL A 322 5.74 5.52 -25.74
N LEU A 323 6.56 5.86 -24.74
CA LEU A 323 6.55 7.15 -24.08
C LEU A 323 7.83 7.89 -24.44
N LEU A 324 7.69 9.04 -25.10
CA LEU A 324 8.81 9.87 -25.54
C LEU A 324 9.03 11.02 -24.57
N GLN A 325 10.13 11.02 -23.82
CA GLN A 325 10.54 12.16 -22.99
C GLN A 325 11.23 13.21 -23.86
N LEU A 326 10.66 14.41 -23.95
CA LEU A 326 11.25 15.55 -24.64
C LEU A 326 12.40 16.14 -23.80
N ARG A 327 13.51 16.50 -24.46
CA ARG A 327 14.75 16.95 -23.80
C ARG A 327 15.33 18.21 -24.45
N GLY A 328 14.51 19.23 -24.62
CA GLY A 328 14.92 20.49 -25.26
C GLY A 328 15.54 20.24 -26.64
N ASN A 329 16.82 20.60 -26.82
CA ASN A 329 17.56 20.41 -28.08
C ASN A 329 18.11 18.99 -28.30
N GLN A 330 17.93 18.07 -27.35
CA GLN A 330 18.36 16.67 -27.52
C GLN A 330 17.24 15.82 -28.12
N PRO A 331 17.59 14.73 -28.86
CA PRO A 331 16.58 13.79 -29.33
C PRO A 331 15.78 13.23 -28.15
N PRO A 332 14.47 12.98 -28.35
CA PRO A 332 13.62 12.49 -27.28
C PRO A 332 14.11 11.12 -26.81
N LYS A 333 14.11 10.90 -25.49
CA LYS A 333 14.40 9.58 -24.94
C LYS A 333 13.14 8.73 -25.00
N MET A 334 13.21 7.61 -25.68
CA MET A 334 12.11 6.67 -25.83
C MET A 334 12.12 5.65 -24.70
N PHE A 335 10.94 5.39 -24.15
CA PHE A 335 10.68 4.31 -23.21
C PHE A 335 9.56 3.43 -23.75
N GLN A 336 9.76 2.12 -23.77
CA GLN A 336 8.71 1.20 -24.18
C GLN A 336 7.65 1.11 -23.07
N VAL A 337 6.39 1.18 -23.47
CA VAL A 337 5.25 0.96 -22.57
C VAL A 337 4.78 -0.49 -22.72
N SER A 338 4.42 -1.14 -21.62
CA SER A 338 3.89 -2.50 -21.67
C SER A 338 2.41 -2.45 -22.05
N LYS A 339 1.98 -3.33 -22.97
CA LYS A 339 0.57 -3.51 -23.33
C LYS A 339 -0.26 -4.17 -22.24
N ASP A 340 0.41 -4.94 -21.39
CA ASP A 340 -0.25 -5.84 -20.45
C ASP A 340 -0.12 -5.35 -19.01
N ASN A 341 0.87 -4.50 -18.72
CA ASN A 341 1.18 -4.07 -17.36
C ASN A 341 1.25 -2.55 -17.24
N PRO A 342 0.78 -1.98 -16.11
CA PRO A 342 1.04 -0.59 -15.78
C PRO A 342 2.55 -0.28 -15.74
N ILE A 343 2.92 0.92 -16.19
CA ILE A 343 4.29 1.44 -16.08
C ILE A 343 4.25 2.65 -15.16
N THR A 344 5.06 2.61 -14.10
CA THR A 344 5.22 3.72 -13.15
C THR A 344 6.41 4.60 -13.51
N ILE A 345 6.22 5.92 -13.36
CA ILE A 345 7.18 6.97 -13.67
C ILE A 345 7.37 7.85 -12.43
N GLY A 346 8.62 8.11 -12.06
CA GLY A 346 8.95 8.95 -10.92
C GLY A 346 10.45 9.12 -10.71
N ARG A 347 10.81 9.82 -9.64
CA ARG A 347 12.21 10.12 -9.30
C ARG A 347 12.94 8.91 -8.73
N ASP A 348 12.24 8.07 -7.98
CA ASP A 348 12.84 6.94 -7.30
C ASP A 348 13.22 5.83 -8.30
N LYS A 349 14.20 5.00 -7.95
CA LYS A 349 14.69 3.89 -8.76
C LYS A 349 13.75 2.69 -8.76
N ILE A 350 12.77 2.66 -7.85
CA ILE A 350 11.73 1.62 -7.82
C ILE A 350 10.76 1.72 -9.01
N ASN A 351 10.67 2.87 -9.68
CA ASN A 351 9.80 3.04 -10.84
C ASN A 351 10.36 2.31 -12.07
N ASN A 352 9.47 1.78 -12.91
CA ASN A 352 9.85 1.22 -14.20
C ASN A 352 10.65 2.23 -15.04
N ILE A 353 10.21 3.50 -15.02
CA ILE A 353 10.92 4.62 -15.62
C ILE A 353 11.34 5.58 -14.51
N SER A 354 12.60 5.47 -14.10
CA SER A 354 13.21 6.40 -13.16
C SER A 354 13.86 7.58 -13.87
N ILE A 355 13.51 8.79 -13.44
CA ILE A 355 14.05 10.05 -13.97
C ILE A 355 14.57 10.87 -12.81
N ASP A 356 15.89 11.10 -12.77
CA ASP A 356 16.54 11.88 -11.72
C ASP A 356 16.24 13.37 -11.88
N ASP A 357 15.04 13.77 -11.42
CA ASP A 357 14.55 15.13 -11.38
C ASP A 357 13.89 15.40 -10.03
N LYS A 358 14.38 16.42 -9.32
CA LYS A 358 13.87 16.80 -7.99
C LYS A 358 12.43 17.29 -8.00
N THR A 359 11.93 17.76 -9.15
CA THR A 359 10.55 18.22 -9.33
C THR A 359 9.57 17.07 -9.58
N LEU A 360 10.07 15.86 -9.80
CA LEU A 360 9.27 14.65 -9.75
C LEU A 360 9.17 14.12 -8.32
N SER A 361 8.01 13.51 -8.04
CA SER A 361 7.77 12.80 -6.78
C SER A 361 8.44 11.43 -6.87
N ALA A 362 8.69 10.80 -5.72
CA ALA A 362 9.33 9.49 -5.66
C ALA A 362 8.65 8.49 -6.61
N GLN A 363 7.32 8.38 -6.53
CA GLN A 363 6.45 7.79 -7.55
C GLN A 363 5.47 8.91 -7.96
N HIS A 364 5.45 9.32 -9.23
CA HIS A 364 4.73 10.54 -9.63
C HIS A 364 3.44 10.23 -10.39
N PHE A 365 3.52 9.43 -11.45
CA PHE A 365 2.36 9.00 -12.21
C PHE A 365 2.61 7.62 -12.82
N ARG A 366 1.56 7.00 -13.33
CA ARG A 366 1.67 5.75 -14.09
C ARG A 366 0.81 5.78 -15.34
N ILE A 367 1.22 5.00 -16.34
CA ILE A 367 0.44 4.71 -17.54
C ILE A 367 -0.13 3.31 -17.40
N VAL A 368 -1.44 3.17 -17.55
CA VAL A 368 -2.20 1.93 -17.34
C VAL A 368 -2.85 1.52 -18.66
N PRO A 369 -2.51 0.35 -19.23
CA PRO A 369 -3.33 -0.26 -20.27
C PRO A 369 -4.61 -0.83 -19.64
N LYS A 370 -5.78 -0.51 -20.20
CA LYS A 370 -7.07 -1.05 -19.74
C LYS A 370 -8.05 -1.12 -20.89
N ASP A 371 -8.62 -2.31 -21.13
CA ASP A 371 -9.66 -2.56 -22.14
C ASP A 371 -9.27 -2.06 -23.56
N GLY A 372 -7.99 -2.18 -23.92
CA GLY A 372 -7.44 -1.67 -25.20
C GLY A 372 -7.22 -0.16 -25.26
N GLN A 373 -7.50 0.56 -24.17
CA GLN A 373 -7.25 1.98 -24.01
C GLN A 373 -6.08 2.24 -23.07
N TRP A 374 -5.62 3.49 -23.03
CA TRP A 374 -4.49 3.92 -22.22
C TRP A 374 -4.93 5.01 -21.26
N PHE A 375 -4.49 4.93 -20.00
CA PHE A 375 -4.83 5.91 -18.98
C PHE A 375 -3.59 6.41 -18.25
N VAL A 376 -3.60 7.67 -17.85
CA VAL A 376 -2.63 8.25 -16.91
C VAL A 376 -3.29 8.40 -15.56
N LEU A 377 -2.63 7.90 -14.52
CA LEU A 377 -3.01 8.11 -13.12
C LEU A 377 -1.90 8.87 -12.38
N ASP A 378 -2.24 10.00 -11.77
CA ASP A 378 -1.38 10.72 -10.83
C ASP A 378 -1.33 9.99 -9.48
N LEU A 379 -0.12 9.72 -8.98
CA LEU A 379 0.10 8.99 -7.72
C LEU A 379 0.20 9.96 -6.53
N ASN A 380 -0.72 10.93 -6.48
CA ASN A 380 -0.75 12.01 -5.49
C ASN A 380 0.56 12.81 -5.47
N SER A 381 1.01 13.20 -6.67
CA SER A 381 2.29 13.87 -6.83
C SER A 381 2.25 15.31 -6.31
N THR A 382 3.41 15.79 -5.83
CA THR A 382 3.52 17.12 -5.21
C THR A 382 3.18 18.24 -6.19
N ASN A 383 3.68 18.13 -7.43
CA ASN A 383 3.48 19.14 -8.47
C ASN A 383 2.28 18.85 -9.38
N GLY A 384 1.67 17.66 -9.26
CA GLY A 384 0.61 17.21 -10.14
C GLY A 384 1.10 16.71 -11.49
N THR A 385 0.29 15.85 -12.09
CA THR A 385 0.41 15.42 -13.48
C THR A 385 -0.60 16.18 -14.34
N PHE A 386 -0.17 16.59 -15.53
CA PHE A 386 -1.02 17.27 -16.49
C PHE A 386 -1.06 16.48 -17.79
N VAL A 387 -2.22 16.45 -18.43
CA VAL A 387 -2.41 15.82 -19.74
C VAL A 387 -3.08 16.85 -20.64
N ASP A 388 -2.44 17.16 -21.77
CA ASP A 388 -2.88 18.15 -22.75
C ASP A 388 -3.18 19.51 -22.11
N GLY A 389 -2.37 19.91 -21.13
CA GLY A 389 -2.43 21.20 -20.44
C GLY A 389 -3.33 21.25 -19.20
N GLU A 390 -4.12 20.22 -18.94
CA GLU A 390 -5.01 20.17 -17.78
C GLU A 390 -4.46 19.26 -16.69
N ARG A 391 -4.55 19.71 -15.43
CA ARG A 391 -4.14 18.89 -14.27
C ARG A 391 -5.12 17.75 -14.08
N ILE A 392 -4.62 16.52 -13.94
CA ILE A 392 -5.45 15.32 -13.81
C ILE A 392 -5.13 14.57 -12.53
N ARG A 393 -6.11 13.78 -12.09
CA ARG A 393 -5.86 12.61 -11.22
C ARG A 393 -5.90 11.33 -12.01
N TYR A 394 -6.85 11.20 -12.93
CA TYR A 394 -7.03 10.06 -13.80
C TYR A 394 -7.60 10.53 -15.14
N ARG A 395 -7.02 10.10 -16.27
CA ARG A 395 -7.50 10.48 -17.61
C ARG A 395 -7.09 9.46 -18.66
N GLU A 396 -7.98 9.19 -19.62
CA GLU A 396 -7.65 8.46 -20.85
C GLU A 396 -6.70 9.28 -21.73
N ILE A 397 -5.63 8.66 -22.21
CA ILE A 397 -4.68 9.24 -23.17
C ILE A 397 -4.74 8.48 -24.49
N LYS A 398 -4.45 9.19 -25.59
CA LYS A 398 -4.44 8.65 -26.94
C LYS A 398 -3.08 8.86 -27.58
N HIS A 399 -2.86 8.22 -28.73
CA HIS A 399 -1.69 8.51 -29.55
C HIS A 399 -1.56 10.03 -29.76
N GLY A 400 -0.42 10.60 -29.38
CA GLY A 400 -0.11 12.02 -29.48
C GLY A 400 -0.37 12.83 -28.21
N SER A 401 -1.06 12.28 -27.18
CA SER A 401 -1.30 12.99 -25.92
C SER A 401 0.00 13.44 -25.26
N GLN A 402 0.01 14.69 -24.79
CA GLN A 402 1.13 15.29 -24.09
C GLN A 402 0.94 15.17 -22.58
N ILE A 403 1.96 14.69 -21.88
CA ILE A 403 1.94 14.52 -20.44
C ILE A 403 3.04 15.40 -19.84
N HIS A 404 2.69 16.22 -18.85
CA HIS A 404 3.64 17.07 -18.14
C HIS A 404 3.68 16.69 -16.66
N ALA A 405 4.89 16.51 -16.14
CA ALA A 405 5.13 16.13 -14.74
C ALA A 405 6.44 16.77 -14.26
N GLY A 406 6.35 17.64 -13.25
CA GLY A 406 7.51 18.46 -12.84
C GLY A 406 8.01 19.32 -14.02
N GLN A 407 9.30 19.22 -14.34
CA GLN A 407 9.92 19.88 -15.51
C GLN A 407 9.94 18.99 -16.76
N ASN A 408 9.39 17.78 -16.70
CA ASN A 408 9.44 16.82 -17.79
C ASN A 408 8.19 16.90 -18.66
N GLN A 409 8.40 16.79 -19.96
CA GLN A 409 7.34 16.67 -20.97
C GLN A 409 7.48 15.32 -21.66
N PHE A 410 6.36 14.63 -21.81
CA PHE A 410 6.29 13.35 -22.49
C PHE A 410 5.22 13.38 -23.58
N ILE A 411 5.42 12.58 -24.63
CA ILE A 411 4.41 12.30 -25.65
C ILE A 411 4.15 10.81 -25.67
N PHE A 412 2.90 10.41 -25.51
CA PHE A 412 2.49 9.03 -25.69
C PHE A 412 2.29 8.74 -27.18
N ARG A 413 2.89 7.66 -27.69
CA ARG A 413 2.73 7.22 -29.08
C ARG A 413 2.51 5.73 -29.15
N ILE A 414 1.93 5.31 -30.26
CA ILE A 414 1.77 3.93 -30.67
C ILE A 414 2.52 3.83 -32.00
N GLU A 415 3.62 3.10 -32.03
CA GLU A 415 4.43 2.87 -33.22
C GLU A 415 4.05 1.55 -33.89
N GLN A 416 4.13 1.47 -35.20
CA GLN A 416 3.83 0.24 -35.94
C GLN A 416 5.13 -0.48 -36.30
N LYS A 417 5.34 -1.67 -35.77
CA LYS A 417 6.49 -2.52 -36.10
C LYS A 417 6.05 -3.66 -37.01
N ARG A 418 6.68 -3.77 -38.18
CA ARG A 418 6.52 -4.95 -39.03
C ARG A 418 7.26 -6.11 -38.38
N LEU A 419 6.56 -7.22 -38.12
CA LEU A 419 7.20 -8.48 -37.79
C LEU A 419 7.87 -9.00 -39.07
N SER A 420 9.21 -9.09 -39.05
CA SER A 420 10.05 -9.58 -40.15
C SER A 420 10.15 -11.09 -40.15
#